data_AF-A0A0A9YC53-F1
#
_entry.id   AF-A0A0A9YC53-F1
#
_cell.length_a   1.000
_cell.length_b   1.000
_cell.length_c   1.000
_cell.angle_alpha   90.00
_cell.angle_beta   90.00
_cell.angle_gamma   90.00
#
_symmetry.space_group_name_H-M   'P 1'
#
loop_
_entity.id
_entity.type
_entity.pdbx_description
1 polymer ?
#
loop_
_entity_poly.entity_id
_entity_poly.type
_entity_poly.pdbx_seq_one_letter_code
_entity_poly.pdbx_strand_id
1 'polypeptide(L)'
;MQLCETQHSMETELENVENMVQYLQHCNPILDLFPITFTAHIGTIGGFRLGRTATQVVEWDEINIALGQLALLLDMIQKRSRVQTTIHILSRGALSEIRQLNQHQHDTSTIYPLYRLESCVLQTMRRSVQFLGAVNCHSSETRTVVVDEFDYAILLLATLIETLATTLKCSDNPSWTSLHYQFLGQYSLIYDSQQELDWTLAMAHLLTNSQLLLLCLV
;
A
#
# COMPACT_ATOMS: atom_id res chain seq x y z
N MET A 1 -36.95 -1.37 -48.60
CA MET A 1 -35.48 -1.54 -48.51
C MET A 1 -34.87 -0.66 -47.44
N GLN A 2 -34.99 0.68 -47.52
CA GLN A 2 -34.40 1.62 -46.55
C GLN A 2 -34.71 1.37 -45.07
N LEU A 3 -35.94 0.93 -44.73
CA LEU A 3 -36.35 0.70 -43.33
C LEU A 3 -35.62 -0.48 -42.66
N CYS A 4 -35.27 -1.51 -43.45
CA CYS A 4 -34.56 -2.70 -42.96
C CYS A 4 -33.07 -2.41 -42.77
N GLU A 5 -32.47 -1.60 -43.65
CA GLU A 5 -31.10 -1.12 -43.51
C GLU A 5 -30.93 -0.24 -42.26
N THR A 6 -31.89 0.64 -41.99
CA THR A 6 -31.87 1.44 -40.75
C THR A 6 -32.07 0.60 -39.49
N GLN A 7 -32.89 -0.46 -39.53
CA GLN A 7 -33.05 -1.36 -38.40
C GLN A 7 -31.77 -2.15 -38.12
N HIS A 8 -31.14 -2.69 -39.15
CA HIS A 8 -29.88 -3.43 -39.01
C HIS A 8 -28.73 -2.52 -38.53
N SER A 9 -28.70 -1.26 -38.99
CA SER A 9 -27.76 -0.26 -38.48
C SER A 9 -28.00 0.09 -37.02
N MET A 10 -29.26 0.13 -36.56
CA MET A 10 -29.55 0.40 -35.15
C MET A 10 -29.21 -0.80 -34.24
N GLU A 11 -29.45 -2.02 -34.71
CA GLU A 11 -29.09 -3.25 -33.98
C GLU A 11 -27.59 -3.40 -33.79
N THR A 12 -26.81 -3.09 -34.83
CA THR A 12 -25.33 -3.11 -34.75
C THR A 12 -24.79 -2.02 -33.82
N GLU A 13 -25.39 -0.83 -33.81
CA GLU A 13 -25.04 0.21 -32.83
C GLU A 13 -25.37 -0.21 -31.38
N LEU A 14 -26.51 -0.89 -31.15
CA LEU A 14 -26.84 -1.43 -29.83
C LEU A 14 -25.85 -2.49 -29.39
N GLU A 15 -25.51 -3.44 -30.26
CA GLU A 15 -24.52 -4.49 -29.98
C GLU A 15 -23.13 -3.89 -29.68
N ASN A 16 -22.74 -2.85 -30.42
CA ASN A 16 -21.49 -2.11 -30.16
C ASN A 16 -21.49 -1.42 -28.80
N VAL A 17 -22.60 -0.77 -28.42
CA VAL A 17 -22.74 -0.12 -27.12
C VAL A 17 -22.72 -1.14 -25.99
N GLU A 18 -23.42 -2.26 -26.15
CA GLU A 18 -23.43 -3.36 -25.17
C GLU A 18 -22.03 -3.95 -24.98
N ASN A 19 -21.30 -4.21 -26.08
CA ASN A 19 -19.92 -4.67 -26.05
C ASN A 19 -18.98 -3.66 -25.38
N MET A 20 -19.16 -2.36 -25.65
CA MET A 20 -18.35 -1.31 -25.03
C MET A 20 -18.66 -1.19 -23.53
N VAL A 21 -19.92 -1.30 -23.12
CA VAL A 21 -20.31 -1.31 -21.70
C VAL A 21 -19.73 -2.53 -21.01
N GLN A 22 -19.81 -3.72 -21.62
CA GLN A 22 -19.19 -4.93 -21.08
C GLN A 22 -17.68 -4.77 -20.96
N TYR A 23 -17.01 -4.23 -21.99
CA TYR A 23 -15.58 -3.95 -21.94
C TYR A 23 -15.21 -3.00 -20.78
N LEU A 24 -15.92 -1.88 -20.66
CA LEU A 24 -15.70 -0.88 -19.61
C LEU A 24 -16.03 -1.41 -18.20
N GLN A 25 -16.95 -2.37 -18.08
CA GLN A 25 -17.27 -3.04 -16.81
C GLN A 25 -16.15 -4.00 -16.38
N HIS A 26 -15.42 -4.60 -17.33
CA HIS A 26 -14.32 -5.53 -17.03
C HIS A 26 -12.96 -4.83 -16.89
N CYS A 27 -12.81 -3.60 -17.39
CA CYS A 27 -11.62 -2.78 -17.14
C CYS A 27 -11.66 -2.23 -15.71
N ASN A 28 -10.69 -2.62 -14.88
CA ASN A 28 -10.47 -1.95 -13.60
C ASN A 28 -9.51 -0.78 -13.83
N PRO A 29 -9.97 0.49 -13.92
CA PRO A 29 -9.10 1.63 -14.19
C PRO A 29 -8.01 1.79 -13.13
N ILE A 30 -8.20 1.21 -11.92
CA ILE A 30 -7.19 1.25 -10.86
C ILE A 30 -5.98 0.39 -11.23
N LEU A 31 -6.17 -0.76 -11.92
CA LEU A 31 -5.06 -1.59 -12.40
C LEU A 31 -4.19 -0.84 -13.42
N ASP A 32 -4.83 -0.08 -14.31
CA ASP A 32 -4.11 0.68 -15.34
C ASP A 32 -3.36 1.90 -14.77
N LEU A 33 -3.89 2.50 -13.69
CA LEU A 33 -3.26 3.63 -13.00
C LEU A 33 -2.03 3.22 -12.18
N PHE A 34 -2.04 2.02 -11.60
CA PHE A 34 -0.97 1.52 -10.74
C PHE A 34 -0.42 0.19 -11.27
N PRO A 35 0.30 0.20 -12.40
CA PRO A 35 0.89 -1.03 -12.93
C PRO A 35 1.93 -1.57 -11.96
N ILE A 36 1.71 -2.79 -11.46
CA ILE A 36 2.62 -3.52 -10.59
C ILE A 36 3.37 -4.55 -11.44
N THR A 37 4.69 -4.45 -11.48
CA THR A 37 5.56 -5.39 -12.23
C THR A 37 6.81 -5.72 -11.43
N PHE A 38 7.47 -6.83 -11.74
CA PHE A 38 8.65 -7.28 -11.00
C PHE A 38 9.86 -7.32 -11.92
N THR A 39 10.95 -6.68 -11.49
CA THR A 39 12.24 -6.71 -12.20
C THR A 39 13.27 -7.37 -11.30
N ALA A 40 13.73 -8.56 -11.70
CA ALA A 40 14.61 -9.42 -10.90
C ALA A 40 14.01 -9.73 -9.50
N HIS A 41 14.46 -9.03 -8.46
CA HIS A 41 14.04 -9.24 -7.06
C HIS A 41 13.26 -8.04 -6.51
N ILE A 42 13.14 -6.96 -7.28
CA ILE A 42 12.53 -5.70 -6.85
C ILE A 42 11.17 -5.55 -7.54
N GLY A 43 10.14 -5.35 -6.73
CA GLY A 43 8.82 -4.97 -7.24
C GLY A 43 8.80 -3.50 -7.64
N THR A 44 8.00 -3.18 -8.65
CA THR A 44 7.80 -1.81 -9.13
C THR A 44 6.31 -1.49 -9.14
N ILE A 45 5.97 -0.25 -8.82
CA ILE A 45 4.60 0.28 -8.88
C ILE A 45 4.62 1.62 -9.61
N GLY A 46 3.83 1.74 -10.68
CA GLY A 46 3.82 2.95 -11.50
C GLY A 46 5.19 3.28 -12.11
N GLY A 47 6.03 2.26 -12.31
CA GLY A 47 7.40 2.40 -12.81
C GLY A 47 8.47 2.75 -11.76
N PHE A 48 8.11 2.93 -10.48
CA PHE A 48 9.05 3.20 -9.40
C PHE A 48 9.40 1.93 -8.63
N ARG A 49 10.68 1.74 -8.29
CA ARG A 49 11.19 0.54 -7.61
C ARG A 49 10.95 0.62 -6.10
N LEU A 50 10.35 -0.45 -5.54
CA LEU A 50 10.12 -0.63 -4.13
C LEU A 50 11.01 -1.75 -3.58
N GLY A 51 12.24 -1.39 -3.24
CA GLY A 51 13.24 -2.34 -2.78
C GLY A 51 14.65 -1.79 -2.93
N ARG A 52 15.59 -2.40 -2.23
CA ARG A 52 17.01 -2.04 -2.24
C ARG A 52 17.84 -3.31 -2.07
N THR A 53 18.89 -3.48 -2.86
CA THR A 53 19.75 -4.66 -2.77
C THR A 53 21.20 -4.23 -2.93
N ALA A 54 22.14 -4.99 -2.37
CA ALA A 54 23.58 -4.71 -2.49
C ALA A 54 24.07 -4.52 -3.94
N THR A 55 23.43 -5.19 -4.91
CA THR A 55 23.73 -5.06 -6.35
C THR A 55 23.00 -3.92 -7.04
N GLN A 56 21.83 -3.53 -6.52
CA GLN A 56 20.97 -2.50 -7.09
C GLN A 56 20.51 -1.56 -5.98
N VAL A 57 21.30 -0.51 -5.78
CA VAL A 57 21.01 0.53 -4.82
C VAL A 57 19.94 1.44 -5.39
N VAL A 58 18.79 1.49 -4.70
CA VAL A 58 17.69 2.41 -5.00
C VAL A 58 17.68 3.49 -3.93
N GLU A 59 17.58 4.75 -4.37
CA GLU A 59 17.53 5.91 -3.50
C GLU A 59 16.22 5.93 -2.71
N TRP A 60 16.28 6.39 -1.45
CA TRP A 60 15.08 6.46 -0.61
C TRP A 60 14.00 7.36 -1.19
N ASP A 61 14.36 8.39 -1.95
CA ASP A 61 13.37 9.24 -2.63
C ASP A 61 12.50 8.45 -3.61
N GLU A 62 13.08 7.50 -4.36
CA GLU A 62 12.32 6.62 -5.26
C GLU A 62 11.44 5.63 -4.49
N ILE A 63 11.98 5.05 -3.41
CA ILE A 63 11.24 4.15 -2.51
C ILE A 63 10.05 4.88 -1.88
N ASN A 64 10.25 6.12 -1.43
CA ASN A 64 9.21 6.96 -0.85
C ASN A 64 8.12 7.28 -1.87
N ILE A 65 8.48 7.56 -3.13
CA ILE A 65 7.51 7.76 -4.22
C ILE A 65 6.73 6.46 -4.47
N ALA A 66 7.40 5.31 -4.53
CA ALA A 66 6.75 4.00 -4.71
C ALA A 66 5.78 3.68 -3.57
N LEU A 67 6.17 3.92 -2.31
CA LEU A 67 5.30 3.81 -1.13
C LEU A 67 4.12 4.78 -1.19
N GLY A 68 4.33 5.99 -1.72
CA GLY A 68 3.27 6.96 -1.97
C GLY A 68 2.23 6.50 -2.99
N GLN A 69 2.68 5.88 -4.08
CA GLN A 69 1.80 5.27 -5.08
C GLN A 69 1.00 4.10 -4.48
N LEU A 70 1.67 3.25 -3.71
CA LEU A 70 1.04 2.13 -3.00
C LEU A 70 0.02 2.60 -1.95
N ALA A 71 0.35 3.65 -1.20
CA ALA A 71 -0.55 4.27 -0.24
C ALA A 71 -1.82 4.78 -0.95
N LEU A 72 -1.67 5.49 -2.08
CA LEU A 72 -2.80 5.96 -2.86
C LEU A 72 -3.66 4.81 -3.38
N LEU A 73 -3.03 3.75 -3.88
CA LEU A 73 -3.70 2.53 -4.32
C LEU A 73 -4.57 1.93 -3.20
N LEU A 74 -3.98 1.72 -2.01
CA LEU A 74 -4.67 1.11 -0.88
C LEU A 74 -5.77 2.02 -0.31
N ASP A 75 -5.59 3.34 -0.32
CA ASP A 75 -6.62 4.31 0.03
C ASP A 75 -7.83 4.22 -0.92
N MET A 76 -7.59 4.05 -2.23
CA MET A 76 -8.66 3.80 -3.20
C MET A 76 -9.37 2.46 -2.95
N ILE A 77 -8.63 1.39 -2.65
CA ILE A 77 -9.18 0.07 -2.30
C ILE A 77 -10.06 0.18 -1.06
N GLN A 78 -9.58 0.83 0.00
CA GLN A 78 -10.31 1.03 1.26
C GLN A 78 -11.60 1.83 1.05
N LYS A 79 -11.56 2.90 0.25
CA LYS A 79 -12.74 3.70 -0.11
C LYS A 79 -13.75 2.90 -0.95
N ARG A 80 -13.27 2.09 -1.89
CA ARG A 80 -14.11 1.28 -2.77
C ARG A 80 -14.76 0.11 -2.03
N SER A 81 -14.02 -0.55 -1.14
CA SER A 81 -14.50 -1.69 -0.34
C SER A 81 -15.48 -1.26 0.76
N ARG A 82 -15.51 0.03 1.13
CA ARG A 82 -16.31 0.59 2.23
C ARG A 82 -16.04 -0.10 3.58
N VAL A 83 -14.88 -0.72 3.72
CA VAL A 83 -14.46 -1.39 4.96
C VAL A 83 -14.05 -0.34 5.98
N GLN A 84 -14.66 -0.41 7.17
CA GLN A 84 -14.27 0.42 8.29
C GLN A 84 -13.08 -0.22 9.01
N THR A 85 -11.95 0.46 9.00
CA THR A 85 -10.73 0.04 9.70
C THR A 85 -10.28 1.14 10.64
N THR A 86 -9.52 0.79 11.68
CA THR A 86 -8.89 1.77 12.58
C THR A 86 -7.68 2.46 11.93
N ILE A 87 -7.18 1.90 10.84
CA ILE A 87 -6.02 2.38 10.09
C ILE A 87 -6.51 3.07 8.82
N HIS A 88 -6.11 4.33 8.63
CA HIS A 88 -6.44 5.14 7.45
C HIS A 88 -5.18 5.67 6.80
N ILE A 89 -5.15 5.63 5.48
CA ILE A 89 -4.02 6.13 4.70
C ILE A 89 -4.21 7.61 4.38
N LEU A 90 -3.14 8.39 4.53
CA LEU A 90 -3.05 9.80 4.12
C LEU A 90 -2.11 9.90 2.91
N SER A 91 -2.67 9.71 1.72
CA SER A 91 -1.95 9.77 0.45
C SER A 91 -1.45 11.19 0.16
N ARG A 92 -0.14 11.42 0.29
CA ARG A 92 0.53 12.72 0.08
C ARG A 92 1.75 12.60 -0.86
N GLY A 93 1.71 11.66 -1.80
CA GLY A 93 2.85 11.36 -2.67
C GLY A 93 4.01 10.77 -1.88
N ALA A 94 5.24 11.22 -2.13
CA ALA A 94 6.44 10.71 -1.46
C ALA A 94 6.46 10.91 0.08
N LEU A 95 5.61 11.80 0.60
CA LEU A 95 5.49 12.09 2.03
C LEU A 95 4.20 11.53 2.62
N SER A 96 3.75 10.37 2.12
CA SER A 96 2.53 9.73 2.59
C SER A 96 2.64 9.26 4.04
N GLU A 97 1.51 9.24 4.74
CA GLU A 97 1.45 8.93 6.17
C GLU A 97 0.31 7.97 6.47
N ILE A 98 0.40 7.26 7.58
CA ILE A 98 -0.64 6.35 8.08
C ILE A 98 -1.18 6.91 9.39
N ARG A 99 -2.50 7.03 9.47
CA ARG A 99 -3.22 7.42 10.66
C ARG A 99 -3.82 6.18 11.33
N GLN A 100 -3.50 5.98 12.60
CA GLN A 100 -4.12 4.95 13.43
C GLN A 100 -5.06 5.62 14.45
N LEU A 101 -6.31 5.17 14.48
CA LEU A 101 -7.30 5.59 15.47
C LEU A 101 -7.06 4.85 16.79
N ASN A 102 -6.90 5.59 17.89
CA ASN A 102 -6.76 4.97 19.21
C ASN A 102 -8.13 4.50 19.73
N GLN A 103 -8.23 3.23 20.10
CA GLN A 103 -9.47 2.67 20.64
C GLN A 103 -9.79 3.21 22.05
N HIS A 104 -8.79 3.69 22.79
CA HIS A 104 -8.94 4.09 24.20
C HIS A 104 -9.18 5.60 24.41
N GLN A 105 -8.99 6.44 23.39
CA GLN A 105 -9.24 7.87 23.45
C GLN A 105 -10.05 8.27 22.23
N HIS A 106 -11.33 8.55 22.43
CA HIS A 106 -12.34 8.69 21.37
C HIS A 106 -12.07 9.75 20.29
N ASP A 107 -11.03 10.60 20.44
CA ASP A 107 -10.65 11.64 19.47
C ASP A 107 -9.15 11.69 19.14
N THR A 108 -8.30 10.83 19.72
CA THR A 108 -6.85 10.93 19.50
C THR A 108 -6.41 9.95 18.42
N SER A 109 -5.88 10.46 17.31
CA SER A 109 -5.25 9.65 16.27
C SER A 109 -3.73 9.85 16.26
N THR A 110 -2.97 8.78 16.14
CA THR A 110 -1.52 8.84 15.92
C THR A 110 -1.21 8.76 14.44
N ILE A 111 -0.19 9.50 13.99
CA ILE A 111 0.21 9.56 12.59
C ILE A 111 1.67 9.10 12.49
N TYR A 112 1.90 8.12 11.61
CA TYR A 112 3.20 7.54 11.34
C TYR A 112 3.64 7.83 9.90
N PRO A 113 4.90 8.20 9.67
CA PRO A 113 5.41 8.44 8.32
C PRO A 113 5.61 7.14 7.55
N LEU A 114 5.11 7.08 6.32
CA LEU A 114 5.38 5.99 5.38
C LEU A 114 6.55 6.35 4.45
N TYR A 115 7.54 7.08 4.97
CA TYR A 115 8.71 7.51 4.22
C TYR A 115 9.92 7.62 5.12
N ARG A 116 11.10 7.47 4.54
CA ARG A 116 12.38 7.64 5.22
C ARG A 116 13.18 8.75 4.56
N LEU A 117 13.73 9.65 5.37
CA LEU A 117 14.66 10.68 4.91
C LEU A 117 16.08 10.24 5.28
N GLU A 118 17.02 10.28 4.33
CA GLU A 118 18.43 9.95 4.59
C GLU A 118 19.13 10.97 5.50
N SER A 119 18.68 12.23 5.48
CA SER A 119 19.31 13.30 6.27
C SER A 119 18.88 13.29 7.74
N CYS A 120 19.84 13.04 8.63
CA CYS A 120 19.69 13.18 10.09
C CYS A 120 19.16 14.56 10.52
N VAL A 121 19.44 15.62 9.74
CA VAL A 121 18.96 16.99 10.01
C VAL A 121 17.44 17.09 9.87
N LEU A 122 16.87 16.49 8.83
CA LEU A 122 15.42 16.51 8.60
C LEU A 122 14.68 15.60 9.60
N GLN A 123 15.28 14.47 9.98
CA GLN A 123 14.77 13.61 11.06
C GLN A 123 14.72 14.37 12.40
N THR A 124 15.75 15.14 12.70
CA THR A 124 15.85 15.96 13.92
C THR A 124 14.88 17.14 13.90
N MET A 125 14.70 17.80 12.75
CA MET A 125 13.70 18.86 12.55
C MET A 125 12.28 18.32 12.70
N ARG A 126 11.97 17.11 12.20
CA ARG A 126 10.65 16.49 12.40
C ARG A 126 10.36 16.21 13.88
N ARG A 127 11.32 15.63 14.60
CA ARG A 127 11.21 15.38 16.05
C ARG A 127 10.94 16.66 16.84
N SER A 128 11.48 17.79 16.40
CA SER A 128 11.25 19.09 17.06
C SER A 128 9.88 19.71 16.74
N VAL A 129 9.24 19.36 15.62
CA VAL A 129 7.86 19.79 15.29
C VAL A 129 6.79 18.88 15.91
N GLN A 130 7.08 17.58 16.12
CA GLN A 130 6.21 16.64 16.85
C GLN A 130 6.36 16.73 18.38
N PHE A 131 7.26 17.56 18.90
CA PHE A 131 7.56 17.68 20.33
C PHE A 131 6.42 18.28 21.19
N LEU A 132 5.28 18.64 20.60
CA LEU A 132 4.06 18.99 21.35
C LEU A 132 3.15 17.78 21.63
N GLY A 133 3.53 16.57 21.20
CA GLY A 133 2.73 15.35 21.36
C GLY A 133 3.40 14.21 22.14
N ALA A 134 4.46 14.47 22.91
CA ALA A 134 5.09 13.44 23.73
C ALA A 134 4.26 13.15 24.98
N VAL A 135 3.58 12.00 24.95
CA VAL A 135 2.96 11.35 26.10
C VAL A 135 4.01 11.13 27.18
N ASN A 136 3.74 11.64 28.38
CA ASN A 136 4.43 11.28 29.62
C ASN A 136 4.37 9.76 29.81
N CYS A 137 5.53 9.10 29.77
CA CYS A 137 5.71 7.82 30.46
C CYS A 137 6.98 7.92 31.30
N HIS A 138 6.78 8.27 32.57
CA HIS A 138 7.78 8.09 33.61
C HIS A 138 8.03 6.60 33.87
N SER A 139 9.32 6.28 34.01
CA SER A 139 9.90 5.15 34.74
C SER A 139 9.45 3.74 34.37
N SER A 140 10.31 3.01 33.66
CA SER A 140 10.98 1.82 34.22
C SER A 140 11.89 1.19 33.16
N GLU A 141 13.06 0.76 33.62
CA GLU A 141 14.05 -0.01 32.87
C GLU A 141 13.43 -1.27 32.27
N THR A 142 12.96 -1.16 31.03
CA THR A 142 12.87 -2.29 30.12
C THR A 142 13.53 -1.83 28.84
N ARG A 143 14.38 -2.69 28.28
CA ARG A 143 15.08 -2.46 27.02
C ARG A 143 14.04 -2.50 25.90
N THR A 144 13.25 -1.44 25.78
CA THR A 144 12.27 -1.26 24.72
C THR A 144 13.07 -1.16 23.44
N VAL A 145 12.95 -2.17 22.58
CA VAL A 145 13.44 -2.11 21.21
C VAL A 145 12.69 -0.95 20.58
N VAL A 146 13.35 0.19 20.40
CA VAL A 146 12.77 1.34 19.74
C VAL A 146 12.66 0.96 18.26
N VAL A 147 11.50 0.44 17.87
CA VAL A 147 11.17 0.21 16.46
C VAL A 147 11.07 1.59 15.79
N ASP A 148 11.69 1.75 14.62
CA ASP A 148 11.64 2.99 13.86
C ASP A 148 10.17 3.32 13.53
N GLU A 149 9.80 4.60 13.53
CA GLU A 149 8.44 5.04 13.20
C GLU A 149 8.04 4.58 11.80
N PHE A 150 9.03 4.53 10.89
CA PHE A 150 8.87 4.00 9.53
C PHE A 150 8.56 2.51 9.52
N ASP A 151 9.32 1.70 10.27
CA ASP A 151 9.09 0.25 10.34
C ASP A 151 7.70 -0.04 10.91
N TYR A 152 7.28 0.71 11.93
CA TYR A 152 5.92 0.61 12.47
C TYR A 152 4.86 1.00 11.44
N ALA A 153 5.08 2.04 10.64
CA ALA A 153 4.17 2.41 9.56
C ALA A 153 4.03 1.29 8.51
N ILE A 154 5.13 0.64 8.12
CA ILE A 154 5.10 -0.49 7.18
C ILE A 154 4.31 -1.67 7.77
N LEU A 155 4.48 -1.96 9.06
CA LEU A 155 3.70 -2.98 9.76
C LEU A 155 2.21 -2.66 9.80
N LEU A 156 1.83 -1.40 10.05
CA LEU A 156 0.44 -0.96 9.98
C LEU A 156 -0.13 -1.08 8.56
N LEU A 157 0.66 -0.76 7.54
CA LEU A 157 0.27 -0.92 6.13
C LEU A 157 -0.03 -2.39 5.81
N ALA A 158 0.86 -3.30 6.20
CA ALA A 158 0.67 -4.74 6.01
C ALA A 158 -0.54 -5.26 6.78
N THR A 159 -0.75 -4.78 8.01
CA THR A 159 -1.92 -5.13 8.83
C THR A 159 -3.23 -4.67 8.18
N LEU A 160 -3.22 -3.48 7.57
CA LEU A 160 -4.37 -2.97 6.81
C LEU A 160 -4.65 -3.86 5.59
N ILE A 161 -3.63 -4.27 4.84
CA ILE A 161 -3.76 -5.19 3.70
C ILE A 161 -4.41 -6.51 4.14
N GLU A 162 -3.94 -7.09 5.25
CA GLU A 162 -4.52 -8.34 5.81
C GLU A 162 -5.98 -8.13 6.26
N THR A 163 -6.30 -6.99 6.87
CA THR A 163 -7.67 -6.64 7.27
C THR A 163 -8.59 -6.48 6.06
N LEU A 164 -8.09 -5.87 4.97
CA LEU A 164 -8.84 -5.76 3.71
C LEU A 164 -8.99 -7.14 3.04
N ALA A 165 -7.98 -8.01 3.11
CA ALA A 165 -8.03 -9.33 2.52
C ALA A 165 -9.05 -10.24 3.18
N THR A 166 -9.07 -10.24 4.53
CA THR A 166 -10.03 -11.02 5.32
C THR A 166 -11.46 -10.55 5.08
N THR A 167 -11.68 -9.24 4.95
CA THR A 167 -13.02 -8.68 4.66
C THR A 167 -13.49 -8.94 3.23
N LEU A 168 -12.57 -8.94 2.25
CA LEU A 168 -12.85 -9.23 0.85
C LEU A 168 -12.75 -10.72 0.47
N LYS A 169 -12.39 -11.60 1.42
CA LYS A 169 -12.14 -13.05 1.19
C LYS A 169 -11.05 -13.36 0.15
N CYS A 170 -10.05 -12.49 0.03
CA CYS A 170 -8.91 -12.69 -0.87
C CYS A 170 -7.89 -13.70 -0.36
N SER A 171 -7.93 -14.02 0.94
CA SER A 171 -6.98 -14.91 1.61
C SER A 171 -7.01 -16.36 1.08
N ASP A 172 -8.06 -16.73 0.36
CA ASP A 172 -8.23 -18.09 -0.19
C ASP A 172 -7.38 -18.32 -1.45
N ASN A 173 -6.77 -17.28 -2.01
CA ASN A 173 -5.90 -17.40 -3.17
C ASN A 173 -4.55 -18.05 -2.78
N PRO A 174 -4.07 -19.09 -3.50
CA PRO A 174 -2.79 -19.74 -3.18
C PRO A 174 -1.56 -18.83 -3.32
N SER A 175 -1.69 -17.70 -4.03
CA SER A 175 -0.63 -16.69 -4.17
C SER A 175 -0.61 -15.68 -3.02
N TRP A 176 -1.60 -15.73 -2.12
CA TRP A 176 -1.66 -14.85 -0.95
C TRP A 176 -0.55 -15.19 0.03
N THR A 177 0.16 -14.16 0.51
CA THR A 177 1.19 -14.32 1.54
C THR A 177 0.67 -13.71 2.85
N SER A 178 0.44 -14.52 3.87
CA SER A 178 -0.09 -14.04 5.16
C SER A 178 0.94 -13.26 5.96
N LEU A 179 0.45 -12.22 6.66
CA LEU A 179 1.23 -11.49 7.64
C LEU A 179 1.30 -12.26 8.97
N HIS A 180 2.51 -12.52 9.44
CA HIS A 180 2.77 -13.11 10.76
C HIS A 180 3.69 -12.18 11.57
N TYR A 181 3.08 -11.39 12.45
CA TYR A 181 3.77 -10.37 13.25
C TYR A 181 4.51 -9.36 12.36
N GLN A 182 5.83 -9.48 12.24
CA GLN A 182 6.67 -8.61 11.40
C GLN A 182 7.14 -9.28 10.11
N PHE A 183 6.71 -10.52 9.86
CA PHE A 183 7.13 -11.30 8.71
C PHE A 183 6.00 -11.45 7.72
N LEU A 184 6.31 -11.23 6.45
CA LEU A 184 5.43 -11.57 5.33
C LEU A 184 5.98 -12.84 4.68
N GLY A 185 5.33 -13.97 4.96
CA GLY A 185 5.90 -15.28 4.68
C GLY A 185 7.15 -15.54 5.52
N GLN A 186 8.32 -15.61 4.89
CA GLN A 186 9.61 -15.81 5.56
C GLN A 186 10.47 -14.55 5.67
N TYR A 187 10.00 -13.43 5.12
CA TYR A 187 10.80 -12.21 4.99
C TYR A 187 10.37 -11.14 5.98
N SER A 188 11.34 -10.43 6.56
CA SER A 188 11.10 -9.38 7.57
C SER A 188 10.65 -8.07 6.92
N LEU A 189 9.65 -7.41 7.51
CA LEU A 189 9.21 -6.06 7.14
C LEU A 189 10.02 -4.95 7.80
N ILE A 190 10.85 -5.28 8.81
CA ILE A 190 11.75 -4.33 9.46
C ILE A 190 12.97 -4.13 8.58
N TYR A 191 13.30 -2.87 8.29
CA TYR A 191 14.45 -2.55 7.44
C TYR A 191 15.77 -2.74 8.20
N ASP A 192 16.65 -3.59 7.66
CA ASP A 192 18.05 -3.72 8.10
C ASP A 192 19.01 -3.46 6.93
N SER A 193 19.90 -2.49 7.13
CA SER A 193 20.98 -2.14 6.19
C SER A 193 21.94 -3.31 5.85
N GLN A 194 22.05 -4.31 6.74
CA GLN A 194 22.90 -5.48 6.49
C GLN A 194 22.17 -6.58 5.70
N GLN A 195 20.82 -6.56 5.70
CA GLN A 195 19.96 -7.59 5.10
C GLN A 195 18.88 -6.95 4.22
N GLU A 196 19.28 -6.06 3.30
CA GLU A 196 18.35 -5.30 2.44
C GLU A 196 17.50 -6.22 1.52
N LEU A 197 18.01 -7.42 1.19
CA LEU A 197 17.32 -8.38 0.33
C LEU A 197 16.03 -8.91 0.96
N ASP A 198 16.05 -9.24 2.26
CA ASP A 198 14.86 -9.79 2.94
C ASP A 198 13.75 -8.75 2.95
N TRP A 199 14.08 -7.51 3.30
CA TRP A 199 13.12 -6.40 3.27
C TRP A 199 12.55 -6.18 1.86
N THR A 200 13.40 -6.24 0.84
CA THR A 200 13.00 -6.08 -0.56
C THR A 200 12.03 -7.17 -1.02
N LEU A 201 12.29 -8.42 -0.65
CA LEU A 201 11.40 -9.54 -0.95
C LEU A 201 10.07 -9.40 -0.18
N ALA A 202 10.10 -8.96 1.08
CA ALA A 202 8.90 -8.64 1.83
C ALA A 202 8.06 -7.55 1.14
N MET A 203 8.70 -6.48 0.64
CA MET A 203 8.01 -5.42 -0.13
C MET A 203 7.41 -5.95 -1.45
N ALA A 204 8.11 -6.85 -2.13
CA ALA A 204 7.59 -7.49 -3.34
C ALA A 204 6.32 -8.32 -3.03
N HIS A 205 6.32 -9.12 -1.96
CA HIS A 205 5.12 -9.84 -1.50
C HIS A 205 3.98 -8.89 -1.11
N LEU A 206 4.30 -7.74 -0.52
CA LEU A 206 3.32 -6.72 -0.16
C LEU A 206 2.64 -6.11 -1.40
N LEU A 207 3.42 -5.85 -2.47
CA LEU A 207 2.88 -5.44 -3.77
C LEU A 207 2.01 -6.52 -4.40
N THR A 208 2.44 -7.79 -4.38
CA THR A 208 1.65 -8.92 -4.87
C THR A 208 0.30 -9.02 -4.15
N ASN A 209 0.30 -8.95 -2.81
CA ASN A 209 -0.94 -8.96 -2.03
C ASN A 209 -1.85 -7.78 -2.39
N SER A 210 -1.27 -6.59 -2.59
CA SER A 210 -2.04 -5.40 -2.99
C SER A 210 -2.65 -5.54 -4.39
N GLN A 211 -1.94 -6.18 -5.32
CA GLN A 211 -2.47 -6.51 -6.64
C GLN A 211 -3.60 -7.54 -6.56
N LEU A 212 -3.48 -8.56 -5.69
CA LEU A 212 -4.54 -9.54 -5.45
C LEU A 212 -5.79 -8.88 -4.88
N LEU A 213 -5.65 -7.92 -3.95
CA LEU A 213 -6.77 -7.15 -3.43
C LEU A 213 -7.53 -6.39 -4.53
N LEU A 214 -6.80 -5.82 -5.51
CA LEU A 214 -7.44 -5.18 -6.67
C LEU A 214 -8.24 -6.14 -7.53
N LEU A 215 -7.71 -7.36 -7.73
CA LEU A 215 -8.38 -8.39 -8.51
C LEU A 215 -9.65 -8.90 -7.82
N CYS A 216 -9.67 -8.97 -6.49
CA CYS A 216 -10.89 -9.35 -5.74
C CYS A 216 -11.99 -8.28 -5.72
N LEU A 217 -11.66 -7.02 -6.02
CA LEU A 217 -12.61 -5.91 -6.02
C LEU A 217 -13.46 -5.82 -7.31
N VAL A 218 -13.21 -6.71 -8.26
CA VAL A 218 -13.92 -6.89 -9.53
C VAL A 218 -14.93 -8.03 -9.36
#